data_AF-A0A943NWN4-F1
#
_entry.id   AF-A0A943NWN4-F1
#
_cell.length_a   1.000
_cell.length_b   1.000
_cell.length_c   1.000
_cell.angle_alpha   90.00
_cell.angle_beta   90.00
_cell.angle_gamma   90.00
#
_symmetry.space_group_name_H-M   'P 1'
#
loop_
_entity.id
_entity.type
_entity.pdbx_description
1 polymer ?
#
loop_
_entity_poly.entity_id
_entity_poly.type
_entity_poly.pdbx_seq_one_letter_code
_entity_poly.pdbx_strand_id
1 'polypeptide(L)'
;MEEEEFLTADCSAVAYQYADLCIPVEVSPHAAIGSIRTECCGKPAITCRENPSCRSCEIIIEQKIRIKIPIRYTASARIGEVEIDCSKDCRCK
;
A
#
# COMPACT_ATOMS: atom_id res chain seq x y z
N MET A 1 -13.06 80.30 9.68
CA MET A 1 -14.40 79.70 9.76
C MET A 1 -14.21 78.28 9.24
N GLU A 2 -14.49 77.36 10.14
CA GLU A 2 -14.13 75.94 10.10
C GLU A 2 -14.92 75.18 9.04
N GLU A 3 -14.70 73.86 9.02
CA GLU A 3 -15.44 72.78 8.36
C GLU A 3 -14.83 72.31 7.02
N GLU A 4 -14.46 71.05 6.84
CA GLU A 4 -14.32 69.89 7.73
C GLU A 4 -13.51 68.89 6.89
N GLU A 5 -12.35 68.43 7.33
CA GLU A 5 -11.66 67.37 6.60
C GLU A 5 -12.47 66.08 6.74
N PHE A 6 -13.17 65.70 5.67
CA PHE A 6 -13.84 64.41 5.58
C PHE A 6 -12.77 63.32 5.45
N LEU A 7 -12.19 62.93 6.60
CA LEU A 7 -11.46 61.68 6.73
C LEU A 7 -12.48 60.56 6.51
N THR A 8 -12.53 60.03 5.29
CA THR A 8 -13.01 58.67 5.08
C THR A 8 -12.05 57.77 5.84
N ALA A 9 -12.33 57.56 7.13
CA ALA A 9 -11.71 56.49 7.88
C ALA A 9 -12.09 55.21 7.13
N ASP A 10 -11.17 54.71 6.31
CA ASP A 10 -11.30 53.40 5.67
C ASP A 10 -11.52 52.42 6.81
N CYS A 11 -12.76 52.00 7.00
CA CYS A 11 -13.14 51.03 8.01
C CYS A 11 -12.77 49.65 7.46
N SER A 12 -11.47 49.42 7.29
CA SER A 12 -10.93 48.16 6.79
C SER A 12 -10.67 47.25 7.99
N ALA A 13 -11.39 46.14 8.06
CA ALA A 13 -11.11 45.05 8.98
C ALA A 13 -10.58 43.86 8.19
N VAL A 14 -9.44 43.29 8.61
CA VAL A 14 -8.94 42.04 8.07
C VAL A 14 -9.45 40.92 8.96
N ALA A 15 -10.29 40.03 8.41
CA ALA A 15 -10.78 38.84 9.09
C ALA A 15 -10.11 37.60 8.49
N TYR A 16 -9.62 36.73 9.35
CA TYR A 16 -9.09 35.43 8.97
C TYR A 16 -10.12 34.37 9.34
N GLN A 17 -10.55 33.60 8.35
CA GLN A 17 -11.41 32.45 8.56
C GLN A 17 -10.62 31.19 8.23
N TYR A 18 -10.52 30.30 9.20
CA TYR A 18 -9.91 28.99 9.05
C TYR A 18 -11.03 27.99 8.76
N ALA A 19 -10.78 27.08 7.84
CA ALA A 19 -11.68 26.00 7.50
C ALA A 19 -10.89 24.70 7.46
N ASP A 20 -11.53 23.62 7.90
CA ASP A 20 -10.95 22.28 7.83
C ASP A 20 -11.35 21.63 6.48
N LEU A 21 -10.36 20.99 5.84
CA LEU A 21 -10.52 20.28 4.57
C LEU A 21 -10.49 18.78 4.83
N CYS A 22 -11.59 18.07 4.61
CA CYS A 22 -11.62 16.62 4.67
C CYS A 22 -11.56 16.07 3.22
N ILE A 23 -10.51 15.30 2.91
CA ILE A 23 -10.35 14.66 1.58
C ILE A 23 -10.42 13.15 1.78
N PRO A 24 -11.52 12.48 1.39
CA PRO A 24 -11.60 11.03 1.47
C PRO A 24 -10.68 10.41 0.41
N VAL A 25 -9.76 9.55 0.86
CA VAL A 25 -8.88 8.77 -0.01
C VAL A 25 -9.19 7.28 0.19
N GLU A 26 -9.74 6.65 -0.84
CA GLU A 26 -9.95 5.21 -0.85
C GLU A 26 -8.76 4.52 -1.54
N VAL A 27 -8.13 3.58 -0.86
CA VAL A 27 -7.01 2.79 -1.41
C VAL A 27 -7.46 1.34 -1.61
N SER A 28 -7.47 0.89 -2.86
CA SER A 28 -7.84 -0.49 -3.21
C SER A 28 -6.58 -1.27 -3.60
N PRO A 29 -6.11 -2.21 -2.75
CA PRO A 29 -4.99 -3.08 -3.08
C PRO A 29 -5.45 -4.27 -3.93
N HIS A 30 -4.62 -4.66 -4.89
CA HIS A 30 -4.79 -5.84 -5.74
C HIS A 30 -3.48 -6.64 -5.77
N ALA A 31 -3.60 -7.96 -5.63
CA ALA A 31 -2.49 -8.89 -5.78
C ALA A 31 -2.84 -9.92 -6.87
N ALA A 32 -1.95 -10.10 -7.83
CA ALA A 32 -2.07 -11.11 -8.87
C ALA A 32 -0.90 -12.08 -8.80
N ILE A 33 -1.22 -13.37 -8.73
CA ILE A 33 -0.24 -14.46 -8.81
C ILE A 33 -0.18 -14.91 -10.27
N GLY A 34 0.98 -14.77 -10.90
CA GLY A 34 1.22 -15.29 -12.24
C GLY A 34 1.55 -16.78 -12.24
N SER A 35 1.84 -17.35 -13.41
CA SER A 35 2.12 -18.78 -13.54
C SER A 35 3.32 -19.22 -12.70
N ILE A 36 3.09 -20.16 -11.78
CA ILE A 36 4.14 -20.79 -10.99
C ILE A 36 4.95 -21.72 -11.88
N ARG A 37 6.27 -21.60 -11.84
CA ARG A 37 7.19 -22.47 -12.58
C ARG A 37 8.09 -23.22 -11.61
N THR A 38 8.26 -24.51 -11.83
CA THR A 38 9.16 -25.36 -11.04
C THR A 38 10.19 -25.99 -11.96
N GLU A 39 11.45 -25.94 -11.57
CA GLU A 39 12.58 -26.42 -12.36
C GLU A 39 13.55 -27.23 -11.48
N CYS A 40 13.99 -28.38 -11.97
CA CYS A 40 15.07 -29.14 -11.33
C CYS A 40 16.40 -28.41 -11.52
N CYS A 41 17.15 -28.24 -10.43
CA CYS A 41 18.40 -27.50 -10.40
C CYS A 41 19.57 -28.46 -10.14
N GLY A 42 20.36 -28.72 -11.17
CA GLY A 42 21.47 -29.65 -11.09
C GLY A 42 21.04 -31.11 -11.13
N LYS A 43 22.02 -32.00 -11.00
CA LYS A 43 21.80 -33.45 -11.02
C LYS A 43 21.26 -33.93 -9.67
N PRO A 44 20.33 -34.89 -9.65
CA PRO A 44 19.91 -35.52 -8.41
C PRO A 44 21.07 -36.30 -7.80
N ALA A 45 21.20 -36.25 -6.47
CA ALA A 45 22.09 -37.13 -5.73
C ALA A 45 21.30 -38.38 -5.31
N ILE A 46 21.84 -39.56 -5.62
CA ILE A 46 21.20 -40.84 -5.30
C ILE A 46 22.12 -41.56 -4.32
N THR A 47 21.59 -41.88 -3.14
CA THR A 47 22.29 -42.67 -2.12
C THR A 47 21.55 -43.97 -1.91
N CYS A 48 22.26 -45.08 -2.05
CA CYS A 48 21.73 -46.40 -1.70
C CYS A 48 22.34 -46.83 -0.37
N ARG A 49 21.49 -47.24 0.57
CA ARG A 49 21.90 -47.82 1.86
C ARG A 49 21.40 -49.25 1.93
N GLU A 50 22.31 -50.18 2.14
CA GLU A 50 21.92 -51.56 2.43
C GLU A 50 21.45 -51.67 3.88
N ASN A 51 20.33 -52.34 4.08
CA ASN A 51 19.92 -52.72 5.42
C ASN A 51 20.95 -53.73 5.97
N PRO A 52 21.34 -53.65 7.25
CA PRO A 52 22.27 -54.60 7.88
C PRO A 52 21.90 -56.09 7.72
N SER A 53 20.63 -56.38 7.45
CA SER A 53 20.13 -57.74 7.18
C SER A 53 20.27 -58.21 5.73
N CYS A 54 20.82 -57.39 4.82
CA CYS A 54 20.96 -57.63 3.37
C CYS A 54 19.65 -58.01 2.65
N ARG A 55 18.49 -57.77 3.27
CA ARG A 55 17.16 -58.11 2.72
C ARG A 55 16.49 -56.95 2.00
N SER A 56 17.00 -55.74 2.14
CA SER A 56 16.48 -54.56 1.48
C SER A 56 17.55 -53.49 1.30
N CYS A 57 17.36 -52.66 0.27
CA CYS A 57 18.11 -51.44 0.06
C CYS A 57 17.17 -50.25 0.17
N GLU A 58 17.59 -49.22 0.90
CA GLU A 58 16.95 -47.92 0.95
C GLU A 58 17.60 -47.02 -0.11
N ILE A 59 16.79 -46.47 -1.02
CA ILE A 59 17.24 -45.54 -2.05
C ILE A 59 16.74 -44.15 -1.67
N ILE A 60 17.66 -43.23 -1.44
CA ILE A 60 17.40 -41.83 -1.13
C ILE A 60 17.75 -41.01 -2.36
N ILE A 61 16.79 -40.23 -2.86
CA ILE A 61 16.97 -39.33 -4.01
C ILE A 61 16.82 -37.89 -3.54
N GLU A 62 17.88 -37.11 -3.64
CA GLU A 62 17.91 -35.69 -3.31
C GLU A 62 17.95 -34.87 -4.61
N GLN A 63 16.87 -34.14 -4.89
CA GLN A 63 16.79 -33.23 -6.04
C GLN A 63 16.51 -31.82 -5.56
N LYS A 64 17.43 -30.90 -5.85
CA LYS A 64 17.19 -29.47 -5.65
C LYS A 64 16.20 -28.98 -6.70
N ILE A 65 15.14 -28.31 -6.28
CA ILE A 65 14.18 -27.66 -7.17
C ILE A 65 14.19 -26.15 -6.94
N ARG A 66 13.94 -25.38 -8.01
CA ARG A 66 13.70 -23.94 -7.97
C ARG A 66 12.25 -23.70 -8.33
N ILE A 67 11.55 -22.99 -7.46
CA ILE A 67 10.16 -22.59 -7.66
C ILE A 67 10.14 -21.07 -7.87
N LYS A 68 9.63 -20.63 -9.02
CA LYS A 68 9.41 -19.23 -9.35
C LYS A 68 7.93 -18.92 -9.19
N ILE A 69 7.61 -18.06 -8.23
CA ILE A 69 6.26 -17.55 -7.96
C ILE A 69 6.25 -16.06 -8.28
N PRO A 70 5.78 -15.65 -9.47
CA PRO A 70 5.67 -14.23 -9.79
C PRO A 70 4.45 -13.64 -9.09
N ILE A 71 4.68 -12.68 -8.19
CA ILE A 71 3.63 -11.94 -7.50
C ILE A 71 3.69 -10.48 -7.97
N ARG A 72 2.55 -9.92 -8.36
CA ARG A 72 2.40 -8.49 -8.69
C ARG A 72 1.46 -7.85 -7.68
N TYR A 73 1.94 -6.81 -7.02
CA TYR A 73 1.14 -5.95 -6.15
C TYR A 73 0.86 -4.64 -6.87
N THR A 74 -0.39 -4.21 -6.85
CA THR A 74 -0.82 -2.92 -7.38
C THR A 74 -1.80 -2.30 -6.39
N ALA A 75 -1.77 -0.99 -6.22
CA ALA A 75 -2.79 -0.27 -5.46
C ALA A 75 -3.30 0.89 -6.31
N SER A 76 -4.61 1.08 -6.32
CA SER A 76 -5.24 2.28 -6.90
C SER A 76 -5.80 3.13 -5.77
N ALA A 77 -5.50 4.43 -5.79
CA ALA A 77 -6.13 5.39 -4.91
C ALA A 77 -7.18 6.20 -5.68
N ARG A 78 -8.36 6.38 -5.09
CA ARG A 78 -9.39 7.29 -5.60
C ARG A 78 -9.62 8.37 -4.56
N ILE A 79 -9.59 9.61 -5.01
CA ILE A 79 -9.94 10.76 -4.19
C ILE A 79 -11.43 10.99 -4.39
N GLY A 80 -12.20 10.99 -3.30
CA GLY A 80 -13.62 11.32 -3.32
C GLY A 80 -13.85 12.83 -3.31
N GLU A 81 -15.10 13.24 -3.20
CA GLU A 81 -15.47 14.66 -3.17
C GLU A 81 -14.91 15.34 -1.91
N VAL A 82 -14.42 16.57 -2.07
CA VAL A 82 -13.83 17.36 -0.99
C VAL A 82 -14.93 18.16 -0.33
N GLU A 83 -15.12 17.96 0.97
CA GLU A 83 -16.03 18.77 1.78
C GLU A 83 -15.22 19.75 2.63
N ILE A 84 -15.72 20.97 2.70
CA ILE A 84 -15.14 22.08 3.47
C ILE A 84 -16.14 22.44 4.56
N ASP A 85 -15.76 22.29 5.82
CA ASP A 85 -16.58 22.74 6.94
C ASP A 85 -16.02 24.04 7.52
N CYS A 86 -16.84 25.09 7.46
CA CYS A 86 -16.53 26.41 7.99
C CYS A 86 -17.18 26.66 9.37
N SER A 87 -17.77 25.63 9.99
CA SER A 87 -18.47 25.69 11.28
C SER A 87 -17.49 25.74 12.46
N LYS A 88 -17.91 26.34 13.58
CA LYS A 88 -17.09 26.43 14.81
C LYS A 88 -16.97 25.12 15.61
N ASP A 89 -17.61 24.04 15.17
CA ASP A 89 -17.61 22.74 15.84
C ASP A 89 -16.87 21.72 14.95
N CYS A 90 -15.54 21.76 15.04
CA CYS A 90 -14.61 21.03 14.19
C CYS A 90 -14.58 19.53 14.53
N ARG A 91 -15.26 18.66 13.76
CA ARG A 91 -14.89 17.24 13.66
C ARG A 91 -15.25 16.61 12.31
N CYS A 92 -14.24 16.29 11.49
CA CYS A 92 -14.39 15.22 10.50
C CYS A 92 -14.68 13.91 11.28
N LYS A 93 -15.76 13.19 10.95
CA LYS A 93 -16.07 11.85 11.50
C LYS A 93 -15.58 10.75 10.59
#